data_AF-B8FVQ8-F1
#
_entry.id   AF-B8FVQ8-F1
#
_cell.length_a   1.000
_cell.length_b   1.000
_cell.length_c   1.000
_cell.angle_alpha   90.00
_cell.angle_beta   90.00
_cell.angle_gamma   90.00
#
_symmetry.space_group_name_H-M   'P 1'
#
loop_
_entity.id
_entity.type
_entity.pdbx_description
1 polymer ?
#
loop_
_entity_poly.entity_id
_entity_poly.type
_entity_poly.pdbx_seq_one_letter_code
_entity_poly.pdbx_strand_id
1 'polypeptide(L)'
;MLKKLSMGLIILALIFGIGGCGGKTNGEQPQNPSTGQTQQEEPLKPQYLTPIPEGTPLGESNMKLSEQIMGQKDVLGTQIYEQMETVFGDITFNAGVDKAYANQLIKELLAQMKTNYPGKPLTAQAISDGQVIDSVNFKP
;
A
#
# COMPACT_ATOMS: atom_id res chain seq x y z
N MET A 1 -32.90 4.88 33.70
CA MET A 1 -33.50 6.22 33.96
C MET A 1 -32.37 7.23 34.11
N LEU A 2 -32.48 8.38 33.42
CA LEU A 2 -31.75 9.65 33.64
C LEU A 2 -30.21 9.61 33.41
N LYS A 3 -29.54 10.53 32.68
CA LYS A 3 -29.89 11.88 32.19
C LYS A 3 -29.18 12.19 30.85
N LYS A 4 -29.88 12.99 30.04
CA LYS A 4 -29.36 13.84 28.97
C LYS A 4 -28.47 14.96 29.53
N LEU A 5 -27.44 15.38 28.78
CA LEU A 5 -26.80 16.71 28.80
C LEU A 5 -25.91 16.77 27.53
N SER A 6 -26.38 17.32 26.41
CA SER A 6 -26.54 18.74 26.04
C SER A 6 -25.24 19.46 25.69
N MET A 7 -25.17 19.88 24.42
CA MET A 7 -24.58 21.09 23.83
C MET A 7 -23.18 21.56 24.26
N GLY A 8 -22.33 21.79 23.25
CA GLY A 8 -21.16 22.66 23.36
C GLY A 8 -20.54 22.96 22.00
N LEU A 9 -21.21 23.77 21.19
CA LEU A 9 -20.65 24.39 19.98
C LEU A 9 -19.84 25.61 20.44
N ILE A 10 -18.53 25.63 20.21
CA ILE A 10 -17.69 26.81 20.46
C ILE A 10 -16.99 27.20 19.16
N ILE A 11 -17.51 28.27 18.55
CA ILE A 11 -16.81 29.09 17.58
C ILE A 11 -15.96 30.07 18.38
N LEU A 12 -14.66 30.13 18.13
CA LEU A 12 -13.85 31.29 18.47
C LEU A 12 -13.06 31.71 17.23
N ALA A 13 -13.61 32.70 16.53
CA ALA A 13 -12.84 33.57 15.65
C ALA A 13 -12.14 34.62 16.52
N LEU A 14 -11.06 35.21 15.97
CA LEU A 14 -10.47 36.53 16.21
C LEU A 14 -8.93 36.41 16.28
N ILE A 15 -8.06 37.24 15.69
CA ILE A 15 -8.08 38.30 14.66
C ILE A 15 -6.60 38.77 14.62
N PHE A 16 -6.04 39.00 13.43
CA PHE A 16 -4.99 39.98 13.08
C PHE A 16 -3.63 40.01 13.82
N GLY A 17 -2.57 39.72 13.07
CA GLY A 17 -1.26 40.36 13.21
C GLY A 17 -0.98 41.21 11.96
N ILE A 18 -1.05 42.53 12.12
CA ILE A 18 -0.69 43.55 11.13
C ILE A 18 0.81 43.85 11.29
N GLY A 19 1.52 44.06 10.17
CA GLY A 19 2.59 45.06 10.13
C GLY A 19 4.00 44.54 9.87
N GLY A 20 4.37 44.54 8.58
CA GLY A 20 5.77 44.49 8.13
C GLY A 20 5.90 45.26 6.83
N CYS A 21 5.87 46.59 6.90
CA CYS A 21 6.12 47.51 5.79
C CYS A 21 7.53 48.08 5.93
N GLY A 22 8.42 47.83 4.96
CA GLY A 22 9.73 48.50 4.92
C GLY A 22 10.67 47.99 3.83
N GLY A 23 10.90 48.81 2.80
CA GLY A 23 12.14 48.81 2.01
C GLY A 23 12.06 48.21 0.61
N LYS A 24 12.22 49.05 -0.42
CA LYS A 24 12.21 48.74 -1.86
C LYS A 24 13.56 48.19 -2.37
N THR A 25 13.49 47.69 -3.61
CA THR A 25 14.53 47.42 -4.64
C THR A 25 15.33 46.12 -4.54
N ASN A 26 14.93 45.10 -5.29
CA ASN A 26 15.47 44.83 -6.63
C ASN A 26 14.64 43.73 -7.31
N GLY A 27 14.53 43.83 -8.63
CA GLY A 27 13.76 42.88 -9.44
C GLY A 27 14.35 41.48 -9.34
N GLU A 28 13.48 40.53 -9.05
CA GLU A 28 13.52 39.15 -9.52
C GLU A 28 12.20 38.55 -9.05
N GLN A 29 11.36 38.15 -10.00
CA GLN A 29 10.17 37.35 -9.72
C GLN A 29 10.65 35.94 -9.39
N PRO A 30 10.51 35.42 -8.15
CA PRO A 30 10.53 33.98 -7.97
C PRO A 30 9.15 33.51 -8.41
N GLN A 31 9.10 32.99 -9.64
CA GLN A 31 8.01 32.15 -10.07
C GLN A 31 7.77 31.11 -8.98
N ASN A 32 6.54 31.10 -8.48
CA ASN A 32 5.99 29.99 -7.74
C ASN A 32 6.23 28.72 -8.56
N PRO A 33 7.04 27.73 -8.12
CA PRO A 33 6.99 26.42 -8.72
C PRO A 33 5.77 25.72 -8.12
N SER A 34 4.58 26.08 -8.60
CA SER A 34 3.55 25.05 -8.84
C SER A 34 3.99 24.23 -10.04
N THR A 35 5.15 23.58 -9.95
CA THR A 35 5.47 22.42 -10.76
C THR A 35 4.84 21.26 -10.02
N GLY A 36 3.65 20.88 -10.50
CA GLY A 36 3.08 19.59 -10.19
C GLY A 36 4.19 18.56 -10.32
N GLN A 37 4.47 17.89 -9.21
CA GLN A 37 5.07 16.58 -9.28
C GLN A 37 4.01 15.73 -9.97
N THR A 38 4.04 15.70 -11.30
CA THR A 38 3.67 14.50 -12.03
C THR A 38 4.46 13.40 -11.34
N GLN A 39 3.77 12.63 -10.49
CA GLN A 39 4.23 11.31 -10.08
C GLN A 39 4.58 10.64 -11.40
N GLN A 40 5.87 10.60 -11.70
CA GLN A 40 6.36 9.91 -12.86
C GLN A 40 6.07 8.45 -12.53
N GLU A 41 4.96 7.93 -13.06
CA GLU A 41 4.62 6.52 -12.96
C GLU A 41 5.83 5.76 -13.48
N GLU A 42 6.59 5.19 -12.55
CA GLU A 42 7.72 4.35 -12.88
C GLU A 42 7.17 3.22 -13.75
N PRO A 43 7.72 2.97 -14.95
CA PRO A 43 7.18 1.95 -15.83
C PRO A 43 7.18 0.61 -15.09
N LEU A 44 6.04 -0.09 -15.16
CA LEU A 44 5.87 -1.40 -14.52
C LEU A 44 7.02 -2.33 -14.93
N LYS A 45 7.69 -2.90 -13.92
CA LYS A 45 8.71 -3.91 -14.16
C LYS A 45 8.04 -5.20 -14.62
N PRO A 46 8.68 -5.98 -15.50
CA PRO A 46 8.12 -7.24 -15.96
C PRO A 46 7.99 -8.26 -14.84
N GLN A 47 8.83 -8.15 -13.79
CA GLN A 47 8.82 -9.03 -12.63
C GLN A 47 9.39 -8.32 -11.40
N TYR A 48 8.79 -8.56 -10.24
CA TYR A 48 9.20 -7.99 -8.94
C TYR A 48 9.74 -9.05 -7.98
N LEU A 49 9.24 -10.29 -8.07
CA LEU A 49 9.62 -11.41 -7.22
C LEU A 49 10.48 -12.42 -8.00
N THR A 50 11.60 -12.81 -7.40
CA THR A 50 12.42 -13.90 -7.90
C THR A 50 11.80 -15.24 -7.50
N PRO A 51 11.55 -16.15 -8.46
CA PRO A 51 10.98 -17.46 -8.14
C PRO A 51 11.82 -18.23 -7.13
N ILE A 52 11.15 -18.82 -6.15
CA ILE A 52 11.76 -19.72 -5.18
C ILE A 52 11.78 -21.14 -5.77
N PRO A 53 12.91 -21.87 -5.71
CA PRO A 53 13.00 -23.21 -6.28
C PRO A 53 11.96 -24.17 -5.71
N GLU A 54 11.37 -24.99 -6.57
CA GLU A 54 10.48 -26.08 -6.16
C GLU A 54 11.21 -27.04 -5.21
N GLY A 55 10.49 -27.57 -4.23
CA GLY A 55 11.06 -28.45 -3.19
C GLY A 55 11.74 -27.71 -2.03
N THR A 56 11.83 -26.37 -2.07
CA THR A 56 12.21 -25.58 -0.89
C THR A 56 11.23 -25.85 0.26
N PRO A 57 11.70 -26.12 1.50
CA PRO A 57 10.80 -26.35 2.63
C PRO A 57 9.80 -25.20 2.81
N LEU A 58 8.53 -25.53 3.06
CA LEU A 58 7.43 -24.56 3.04
C LEU A 58 7.69 -23.32 3.92
N GLY A 59 8.17 -23.53 5.15
CA GLY A 59 8.48 -22.42 6.06
C GLY A 59 9.58 -21.50 5.53
N GLU A 60 10.62 -22.07 4.91
CA GLU A 60 11.69 -21.31 4.29
C GLU A 60 11.21 -20.58 3.03
N SER A 61 10.38 -21.24 2.21
CA SER A 61 9.79 -20.63 1.01
C SER A 61 8.92 -19.42 1.38
N ASN A 62 8.04 -19.56 2.37
CA ASN A 62 7.20 -18.46 2.83
C ASN A 62 8.01 -17.32 3.45
N MET A 63 9.06 -17.63 4.20
CA MET A 63 9.95 -16.63 4.79
C MET A 63 10.65 -15.82 3.70
N LYS A 64 11.30 -16.48 2.73
CA LYS A 64 11.97 -15.81 1.59
C LYS A 64 11.00 -14.99 0.75
N LEU A 65 9.79 -15.51 0.52
CA LEU A 65 8.77 -14.80 -0.23
C LEU A 65 8.33 -13.53 0.50
N SER A 66 8.14 -13.64 1.82
CA SER A 66 7.80 -12.51 2.68
C SER A 66 8.91 -11.46 2.69
N GLU A 67 10.18 -11.86 2.82
CA GLU A 67 11.34 -10.96 2.74
C GLU A 67 11.40 -10.21 1.41
N GLN A 68 11.21 -10.92 0.29
CA GLN A 68 11.20 -10.29 -1.04
C GLN A 68 10.06 -9.28 -1.21
N ILE A 69 8.86 -9.58 -0.69
CA ILE A 69 7.69 -8.69 -0.75
C ILE A 69 7.91 -7.47 0.15
N MET A 70 8.40 -7.67 1.37
CA MET A 70 8.71 -6.57 2.30
C MET A 70 9.81 -5.64 1.79
N GLY A 71 10.69 -6.14 0.91
CA GLY A 71 11.69 -5.32 0.23
C GLY A 71 11.15 -4.48 -0.95
N GLN A 72 9.89 -4.67 -1.34
CA GLN A 72 9.30 -3.91 -2.45
C GLN A 72 8.83 -2.52 -2.01
N LYS A 73 8.73 -1.61 -2.98
CA LYS A 73 8.26 -0.26 -2.76
C LYS A 73 6.82 -0.25 -2.25
N ASP A 74 6.52 0.67 -1.33
CA ASP A 74 5.19 0.93 -0.81
C ASP A 74 4.53 -0.23 -0.04
N VAL A 75 5.24 -1.32 0.23
CA VAL A 75 4.75 -2.43 1.06
C VAL A 75 4.97 -2.14 2.54
N LEU A 76 3.92 -2.31 3.33
CA LEU A 76 3.89 -2.18 4.79
C LEU A 76 3.92 -3.52 5.51
N GLY A 77 3.45 -4.57 4.85
CA GLY A 77 3.29 -5.89 5.47
C GLY A 77 2.93 -6.95 4.45
N THR A 78 3.22 -8.20 4.80
CA THR A 78 2.78 -9.37 4.05
C THR A 78 2.46 -10.50 5.01
N GLN A 79 1.41 -11.28 4.71
CA GLN A 79 1.00 -12.42 5.52
C GLN A 79 0.56 -13.57 4.63
N ILE A 80 0.97 -14.79 4.97
CA ILE A 80 0.52 -16.02 4.32
C ILE A 80 -0.06 -16.93 5.40
N TYR A 81 -1.34 -17.29 5.27
CA TYR A 81 -2.07 -18.06 6.28
C TYR A 81 -3.16 -18.93 5.65
N GLU A 82 -3.60 -19.96 6.36
CA GLU A 82 -4.71 -20.82 5.93
C GLU A 82 -5.96 -20.50 6.75
N GLN A 83 -7.09 -20.34 6.07
CA GLN A 83 -8.40 -20.16 6.68
C GLN A 83 -9.44 -20.94 5.88
N MET A 84 -10.22 -21.79 6.58
CA MET A 84 -11.29 -22.60 5.96
C MET A 84 -10.84 -23.31 4.67
N GLU A 85 -9.69 -24.00 4.75
CA GLU A 85 -9.07 -24.76 3.65
C GLU A 85 -8.54 -23.92 2.46
N THR A 86 -8.68 -22.60 2.50
CA THR A 86 -8.11 -21.67 1.52
C THR A 86 -6.85 -21.04 2.09
N VAL A 87 -5.78 -20.98 1.29
CA VAL A 87 -4.55 -20.28 1.68
C VAL A 87 -4.61 -18.86 1.14
N PHE A 88 -4.47 -17.89 2.03
CA PHE A 88 -4.46 -16.47 1.74
C PHE A 88 -3.03 -15.93 1.72
N GLY A 89 -2.77 -15.03 0.79
CA GLY A 89 -1.54 -14.24 0.69
C GLY A 89 -1.89 -12.76 0.60
N ASP A 90 -1.78 -12.04 1.71
CA ASP A 90 -2.16 -10.65 1.81
C ASP A 90 -0.91 -9.77 1.74
N ILE A 91 -0.93 -8.75 0.88
CA ILE A 91 0.09 -7.69 0.83
C ILE A 91 -0.57 -6.37 1.21
N THR A 92 -0.10 -5.76 2.29
CA THR A 92 -0.55 -4.44 2.75
C THR A 92 0.37 -3.37 2.19
N PHE A 93 -0.19 -2.34 1.58
CA PHE A 93 0.52 -1.23 0.96
C PHE A 93 0.20 0.11 1.64
N ASN A 94 1.05 1.11 1.41
CA ASN A 94 0.77 2.51 1.69
C ASN A 94 -0.49 3.00 0.96
N ALA A 95 -1.11 4.04 1.49
CA ALA A 95 -2.20 4.76 0.84
C ALA A 95 -1.76 5.31 -0.51
N GLY A 96 -2.62 5.20 -1.53
CA GLY A 96 -2.33 5.73 -2.87
C GLY A 96 -1.33 4.92 -3.69
N VAL A 97 -1.05 3.67 -3.30
CA VAL A 97 -0.27 2.74 -4.13
C VAL A 97 -0.90 2.61 -5.52
N ASP A 98 -0.05 2.53 -6.56
CA ASP A 98 -0.54 2.25 -7.90
C ASP A 98 -1.19 0.86 -7.96
N LYS A 99 -2.41 0.82 -8.50
CA LYS A 99 -3.20 -0.41 -8.53
C LYS A 99 -2.62 -1.43 -9.50
N ALA A 100 -2.03 -1.00 -10.62
CA ALA A 100 -1.46 -1.94 -11.59
C ALA A 100 -0.21 -2.64 -11.02
N TYR A 101 0.63 -1.89 -10.30
CA TYR A 101 1.75 -2.43 -9.54
C TYR A 101 1.30 -3.40 -8.45
N ALA A 102 0.34 -2.99 -7.61
CA ALA A 102 -0.18 -3.87 -6.56
C ALA A 102 -0.78 -5.16 -7.14
N ASN A 103 -1.55 -5.05 -8.23
CA ASN A 103 -2.12 -6.19 -8.96
C ASN A 103 -1.04 -7.14 -9.50
N GLN A 104 0.02 -6.59 -10.09
CA GLN A 104 1.14 -7.38 -10.60
C GLN A 104 1.83 -8.14 -9.46
N LEU A 105 2.08 -7.48 -8.32
CA LEU A 105 2.75 -8.11 -7.18
C LEU A 105 1.93 -9.26 -6.59
N ILE A 106 0.61 -9.11 -6.43
CA ILE A 106 -0.25 -10.19 -5.92
C ILE A 106 -0.40 -11.36 -6.90
N LYS A 107 -0.29 -11.12 -8.22
CA LYS A 107 -0.25 -12.19 -9.23
C LYS A 107 1.03 -13.01 -9.13
N GLU A 108 2.17 -12.34 -8.91
CA GLU A 108 3.45 -13.01 -8.70
C GLU A 108 3.47 -13.79 -7.39
N LEU A 109 2.94 -13.22 -6.30
CA LEU A 109 2.71 -13.93 -5.05
C LEU A 109 1.85 -15.19 -5.27
N LEU A 110 0.70 -15.05 -5.95
CA LEU A 110 -0.17 -16.20 -6.24
C LEU A 110 0.55 -17.29 -7.04
N ALA A 111 1.41 -16.91 -8.00
CA ALA A 111 2.19 -17.87 -8.76
C ALA A 111 3.14 -18.68 -7.86
N GLN A 112 3.83 -18.03 -6.92
CA GLN A 112 4.68 -18.72 -5.94
C GLN A 112 3.87 -19.60 -4.98
N MET A 113 2.69 -19.13 -4.54
CA MET A 113 1.82 -19.90 -3.66
C MET A 113 1.32 -21.19 -4.32
N LYS A 114 1.06 -21.20 -5.63
CA LYS A 114 0.66 -22.43 -6.36
C LYS A 114 1.69 -23.55 -6.26
N THR A 115 2.98 -23.18 -6.27
CA THR A 115 4.08 -24.13 -6.08
C THR A 115 4.16 -24.61 -4.64
N ASN A 116 3.99 -23.71 -3.67
CA ASN A 116 4.13 -24.01 -2.25
C ASN A 116 2.95 -24.80 -1.67
N TYR A 117 1.75 -24.63 -2.23
CA TYR A 117 0.49 -25.17 -1.72
C TYR A 117 -0.27 -25.94 -2.81
N PRO A 118 0.29 -27.05 -3.31
CA PRO A 118 -0.32 -27.82 -4.39
C PRO A 118 -1.69 -28.36 -3.97
N GLY A 119 -2.69 -28.23 -4.86
CA GLY A 119 -4.04 -28.75 -4.64
C GLY A 119 -4.89 -27.97 -3.62
N LYS A 120 -4.43 -26.82 -3.13
CA LYS A 120 -5.20 -25.93 -2.25
C LYS A 120 -5.87 -24.81 -3.06
N PRO A 121 -7.11 -24.41 -2.72
CA PRO A 121 -7.64 -23.11 -3.12
C PRO A 121 -6.77 -21.98 -2.56
N LEU A 122 -6.50 -20.96 -3.37
CA LEU A 122 -5.62 -19.84 -3.02
C LEU A 122 -6.28 -18.51 -3.32
N THR A 123 -6.01 -17.51 -2.48
CA THR A 123 -6.40 -16.12 -2.71
C THR A 123 -5.23 -15.21 -2.37
N ALA A 124 -4.84 -14.34 -3.31
CA ALA A 124 -3.87 -13.28 -3.06
C ALA A 124 -4.57 -11.92 -3.08
N GLN A 125 -4.31 -11.07 -2.10
CA GLN A 125 -5.01 -9.79 -1.92
C GLN A 125 -4.03 -8.63 -1.77
N ALA A 126 -4.37 -7.51 -2.40
CA ALA A 126 -3.74 -6.22 -2.18
C ALA A 126 -4.63 -5.40 -1.24
N ILE A 127 -4.05 -4.93 -0.13
CA ILE A 127 -4.75 -4.17 0.90
C ILE A 127 -4.13 -2.78 1.00
N SER A 128 -4.95 -1.73 0.98
CA SER A 128 -4.52 -0.34 1.24
C SER A 128 -5.61 0.36 2.05
N ASP A 129 -5.21 1.19 3.02
CA ASP A 129 -6.13 1.84 3.97
C ASP A 129 -7.11 0.88 4.66
N GLY A 130 -6.62 -0.33 4.98
CA GLY A 130 -7.40 -1.39 5.64
C GLY A 130 -8.47 -2.05 4.76
N GLN A 131 -8.50 -1.75 3.46
CA GLN A 131 -9.46 -2.30 2.51
C GLN A 131 -8.77 -3.09 1.41
N VAL A 132 -9.43 -4.14 0.93
CA VAL A 132 -8.96 -4.88 -0.24
C VAL A 132 -9.19 -4.03 -1.48
N ILE A 133 -8.10 -3.65 -2.16
CA ILE A 133 -8.13 -2.84 -3.38
C ILE A 133 -8.06 -3.69 -4.65
N ASP A 134 -7.55 -4.92 -4.53
CA ASP A 134 -7.53 -5.93 -5.59
C ASP A 134 -7.35 -7.34 -5.02
N SER A 135 -7.80 -8.36 -5.77
CA SER A 135 -7.63 -9.76 -5.39
C SER A 135 -7.58 -10.69 -6.60
N VAL A 136 -6.84 -11.79 -6.46
CA VAL A 136 -6.77 -12.86 -7.46
C VAL A 136 -6.96 -14.20 -6.77
N ASN A 137 -7.89 -15.00 -7.30
CA ASN A 137 -8.24 -16.30 -6.74
C ASN A 137 -7.78 -17.42 -7.68
N PHE A 138 -7.42 -18.55 -7.10
CA PHE A 138 -7.13 -19.79 -7.80
C PHE A 138 -7.88 -20.94 -7.14
N LYS A 139 -8.53 -21.75 -7.97
CA LYS A 139 -9.12 -23.01 -7.58
C LYS A 139 -8.43 -24.12 -8.39
N PRO A 140 -7.81 -25.11 -7.73
CA PRO A 140 -7.10 -26.21 -8.38
C PRO A 140 -8.04 -27.17 -9.10
#